data_AF-A0A1T4MC27-F1
#
_entry.id   AF-A0A1T4MC27-F1
#
_cell.length_a   1.000
_cell.length_b   1.000
_cell.length_c   1.000
_cell.angle_alpha   90.00
_cell.angle_beta   90.00
_cell.angle_gamma   90.00
#
_symmetry.space_group_name_H-M   'P 1'
#
loop_
_entity.id
_entity.type
_entity.pdbx_description
1 polymer ?
#
loop_
_entity_poly.entity_id
_entity_poly.type
_entity_poly.pdbx_seq_one_letter_code
_entity_poly.pdbx_strand_id
1 'polypeptide(L)'
;MNHNEFKWIIYQIIFQSMMKYINLIMVVLISFRLLCPIIIEAETSSEITPTEFYNQTLAIFNEEGLYHNEQPWIDYYDEYQQSPLEFNSFASMMLELTKALRIVGGKHSFIVKKTSHIDKDQPDLFKYPSVETLEDGILHISLPETYNFFTVSNNGTDITTEFNKYTETVLNPIEENRQNIKGIVLDLRNNTGGSHAILFATTNFLFPDGNLLSFYNNKDEKIGGIKIDNTTLSVANNYENTYAIKRLSQLNVPVAVLINEYTSSAAEYLAIAIKDATTIDSKLFGKTSAGYTSVLSGYALSNDTDLLLATGYLKSNEGTDYKDTPIVPDVDSKTPLDDALQWLSKTSLD
;
A
#
# COMPACT_ATOMS: atom_id res chain seq x y z
N MET A 1 -16.25 70.58 -18.68
CA MET A 1 -15.12 69.92 -17.98
C MET A 1 -15.41 68.44 -17.92
N ASN A 2 -14.52 67.63 -18.47
CA ASN A 2 -14.83 66.25 -18.85
C ASN A 2 -14.70 65.29 -17.66
N HIS A 3 -15.60 64.31 -17.58
CA HIS A 3 -15.78 63.43 -16.41
C HIS A 3 -14.54 62.58 -16.04
N ASN A 4 -13.53 62.54 -16.91
CA ASN A 4 -12.30 61.76 -16.75
C ASN A 4 -11.15 62.52 -16.04
N GLU A 5 -11.16 63.86 -15.97
CA GLU A 5 -10.12 64.60 -15.23
C GLU A 5 -10.39 64.62 -13.71
N PHE A 6 -11.66 64.52 -13.28
CA PHE A 6 -12.03 64.50 -11.87
C PHE A 6 -11.65 63.19 -11.17
N LYS A 7 -11.60 62.07 -11.91
CA LYS A 7 -11.18 60.76 -11.38
C LYS A 7 -9.67 60.70 -11.11
N TRP A 8 -8.84 61.39 -11.89
CA TRP A 8 -7.38 61.30 -11.75
C TRP A 8 -6.85 62.08 -10.53
N ILE A 9 -7.47 63.21 -10.19
CA ILE A 9 -7.10 64.02 -9.01
C ILE A 9 -7.46 63.31 -7.69
N ILE A 10 -8.59 62.58 -7.65
CA ILE A 10 -9.00 61.81 -6.47
C ILE A 10 -8.04 60.63 -6.20
N TYR A 11 -7.54 59.96 -7.25
CA TYR A 11 -6.58 58.86 -7.10
C TYR A 11 -5.21 59.33 -6.58
N GLN A 12 -4.73 60.52 -6.96
CA GLN A 12 -3.45 61.07 -6.47
C GLN A 12 -3.50 61.48 -4.99
N ILE A 13 -4.63 62.00 -4.50
CA ILE A 13 -4.81 62.39 -3.09
C ILE A 13 -4.92 61.16 -2.17
N ILE A 14 -5.60 60.10 -2.62
CA ILE A 14 -5.71 58.84 -1.86
C ILE A 14 -4.36 58.11 -1.78
N PHE A 15 -3.57 58.12 -2.86
CA PHE A 15 -2.26 57.46 -2.89
C PHE A 15 -1.21 58.17 -2.02
N GLN A 16 -1.20 59.51 -1.97
CA GLN A 16 -0.31 60.27 -1.07
C GLN A 16 -0.70 60.15 0.41
N SER A 17 -1.99 59.99 0.72
CA SER A 17 -2.46 59.73 2.09
C SER A 17 -2.05 58.33 2.57
N MET A 18 -2.18 57.29 1.74
CA MET A 18 -1.80 55.92 2.08
C MET A 18 -0.29 55.74 2.31
N MET A 19 0.59 56.41 1.57
CA MET A 19 2.05 56.32 1.79
C MET A 19 2.52 56.94 3.11
N LYS A 20 1.81 57.94 3.66
CA LYS A 20 2.13 58.52 4.98
C LYS A 20 1.83 57.55 6.14
N TYR A 21 0.80 56.71 6.01
CA TYR A 21 0.46 55.70 7.02
C TYR A 21 1.37 54.47 6.97
N ILE A 22 1.86 54.08 5.79
CA ILE A 22 2.79 52.94 5.63
C ILE A 22 4.16 53.24 6.26
N ASN A 23 4.66 54.48 6.16
CA ASN A 23 5.92 54.86 6.83
C ASN A 23 5.77 55.07 8.35
N LEU A 24 4.59 55.45 8.85
CA LEU A 24 4.38 55.61 10.30
C LEU A 24 4.26 54.25 11.02
N ILE A 25 3.68 53.23 10.36
CA ILE A 25 3.57 51.87 10.90
C ILE A 25 4.93 51.14 10.90
N MET A 26 5.79 51.41 9.90
CA MET A 26 7.16 50.88 9.87
C MET A 26 8.08 51.46 10.95
N VAL A 27 7.90 52.71 11.37
CA VAL A 27 8.73 53.35 12.42
C VAL A 27 8.32 52.92 13.84
N VAL A 28 7.04 52.57 14.05
CA VAL A 28 6.55 52.04 15.34
C VAL A 28 6.97 50.57 15.55
N LEU A 29 7.13 49.79 14.48
CA LEU A 29 7.57 48.38 14.58
C LEU A 29 9.10 48.22 14.73
N ILE A 30 9.89 49.26 14.42
CA ILE A 30 11.36 49.23 14.56
C ILE A 30 11.82 49.76 15.94
N SER A 31 10.98 50.49 16.67
CA SER A 31 11.31 51.04 18.01
C SER A 31 10.90 50.16 19.20
N PHE A 32 10.24 49.02 18.97
CA PHE A 32 9.95 48.01 20.00
C PHE A 32 10.91 46.80 19.98
N ARG A 33 11.97 46.84 19.16
CA ARG A 33 13.03 45.81 19.10
C ARG A 33 14.29 46.14 19.94
N LEU A 34 14.14 46.91 21.00
CA LEU A 34 15.22 47.21 21.95
C LEU A 34 14.70 47.12 23.38
N LEU A 35 14.30 45.91 23.80
CA LEU A 35 14.18 45.43 25.19
C LEU A 35 13.44 44.07 25.18
N CYS A 36 14.00 43.09 24.49
CA CYS A 36 13.69 41.70 24.78
C CYS A 36 15.05 41.00 24.79
N PRO A 37 15.44 40.30 25.88
CA PRO A 37 16.61 39.45 25.80
C PRO A 37 16.36 38.51 24.62
N ILE A 38 17.36 38.42 23.74
CA ILE A 38 17.44 37.41 22.71
C ILE A 38 17.38 36.09 23.47
N ILE A 39 16.18 35.54 23.64
CA ILE A 39 16.01 34.11 23.83
C ILE A 39 16.41 33.60 22.47
N ILE A 40 17.67 33.17 22.38
CA ILE A 40 18.05 32.14 21.44
C ILE A 40 17.10 31.00 21.83
N GLU A 41 15.98 30.86 21.12
CA GLU A 41 15.35 29.56 20.99
C GLU A 41 16.45 28.72 20.36
N ALA A 42 17.23 28.07 21.21
CA ALA A 42 17.78 26.80 20.83
C ALA A 42 16.57 26.03 20.34
N GLU A 43 16.55 25.67 19.06
CA GLU A 43 15.81 24.48 18.63
C GLU A 43 16.38 23.34 19.47
N THR A 44 15.90 23.20 20.70
CA THR A 44 15.89 21.90 21.36
C THR A 44 14.96 21.10 20.49
N SER A 45 15.52 20.36 19.53
CA SER A 45 14.88 19.13 19.11
C SER A 45 14.71 18.32 20.38
N SER A 46 13.57 18.47 21.06
CA SER A 46 13.26 17.65 22.21
C SER A 46 13.11 16.25 21.65
N GLU A 47 14.15 15.43 21.81
CA GLU A 47 14.06 14.01 21.52
C GLU A 47 12.83 13.49 22.28
N ILE A 48 11.84 13.00 21.53
CA ILE A 48 10.59 12.48 22.10
C ILE A 48 10.95 11.42 23.15
N THR A 49 10.37 11.52 24.35
CA THR A 49 10.60 10.51 25.38
C THR A 49 9.95 9.18 24.95
N PRO A 50 10.43 8.03 25.44
CA PRO A 50 9.77 6.74 25.17
C PRO A 50 8.29 6.75 25.54
N THR A 51 7.92 7.37 26.66
CA THR A 51 6.53 7.51 27.10
C THR A 51 5.70 8.36 26.14
N GLU A 52 6.19 9.51 25.70
CA GLU A 52 5.47 10.34 24.72
C GLU A 52 5.29 9.61 23.39
N PHE A 53 6.31 8.90 22.91
CA PHE A 53 6.23 8.10 21.69
C PHE A 53 5.14 7.03 21.80
N TYR A 54 5.11 6.31 22.93
CA TYR A 54 4.11 5.29 23.20
C TYR A 54 2.70 5.89 23.20
N ASN A 55 2.47 6.97 23.94
CA ASN A 55 1.15 7.60 24.07
C ASN A 55 0.63 8.13 22.73
N GLN A 56 1.49 8.78 21.93
CA GLN A 56 1.13 9.27 20.60
C GLN A 56 0.77 8.11 19.66
N THR A 57 1.53 7.02 19.71
CA THR A 57 1.27 5.84 18.87
C THR A 57 0.00 5.10 19.31
N LEU A 58 -0.28 5.00 20.61
CA LEU A 58 -1.51 4.41 21.15
C LEU A 58 -2.77 5.19 20.73
N ALA A 59 -2.67 6.50 20.56
CA ALA A 59 -3.79 7.31 20.05
C ALA A 59 -4.15 6.90 18.62
N ILE A 60 -3.13 6.72 17.75
CA ILE A 60 -3.33 6.22 16.37
C ILE A 60 -3.97 4.83 16.41
N PHE A 61 -3.45 3.93 17.24
CA PHE A 61 -3.99 2.57 17.38
C PHE A 61 -5.49 2.58 17.72
N ASN A 62 -5.88 3.42 18.68
CA ASN A 62 -7.26 3.48 19.14
C ASN A 62 -8.24 4.05 18.10
N GLU A 63 -7.78 4.97 17.26
CA GLU A 63 -8.61 5.61 16.25
C GLU A 63 -8.69 4.77 14.96
N GLU A 64 -7.55 4.23 14.52
CA GLU A 64 -7.37 3.72 13.16
C GLU A 64 -7.26 2.19 13.09
N GLY A 65 -6.93 1.52 14.20
CA GLY A 65 -6.65 0.09 14.17
C GLY A 65 -7.88 -0.74 13.77
N LEU A 66 -7.66 -1.76 12.96
CA LEU A 66 -8.69 -2.64 12.41
C LEU A 66 -9.53 -3.36 13.48
N TYR A 67 -8.93 -3.63 14.63
CA TYR A 67 -9.53 -4.37 15.74
C TYR A 67 -9.86 -3.46 16.94
N HIS A 68 -9.86 -2.14 16.75
CA HIS A 68 -10.06 -1.18 17.86
C HIS A 68 -11.44 -1.26 18.54
N ASN A 69 -12.46 -1.78 17.86
CA ASN A 69 -13.79 -1.99 18.46
C ASN A 69 -13.95 -3.38 19.09
N GLU A 70 -12.91 -4.21 19.11
CA GLU A 70 -12.99 -5.56 19.67
C GLU A 70 -12.60 -5.56 21.16
N GLN A 71 -13.27 -6.42 21.94
CA GLN A 71 -13.11 -6.46 23.40
C GLN A 71 -11.65 -6.52 23.88
N PRO A 72 -10.74 -7.30 23.26
CA PRO A 72 -9.35 -7.33 23.68
C PRO A 72 -8.65 -5.97 23.63
N TRP A 73 -8.97 -5.12 22.65
CA TRP A 73 -8.42 -3.77 22.59
C TRP A 73 -9.10 -2.84 23.59
N ILE A 74 -10.43 -2.92 23.71
CA ILE A 74 -11.19 -2.10 24.66
C ILE A 74 -10.65 -2.31 26.08
N ASP A 75 -10.50 -3.57 26.50
CA ASP A 75 -9.95 -3.91 27.83
C ASP A 75 -8.54 -3.35 28.03
N TYR A 76 -7.66 -3.54 27.03
CA TYR A 76 -6.28 -3.06 27.06
C TYR A 76 -6.22 -1.52 27.17
N TYR A 77 -7.02 -0.82 26.36
CA TYR A 77 -7.01 0.64 26.31
C TYR A 77 -7.63 1.26 27.57
N ASP A 78 -8.67 0.65 28.12
CA ASP A 78 -9.28 1.08 29.39
C ASP A 78 -8.30 0.93 30.57
N GLU A 79 -7.53 -0.16 30.64
CA GLU A 79 -6.48 -0.33 31.65
C GLU A 79 -5.40 0.75 31.51
N TYR A 80 -4.95 1.02 30.29
CA TYR A 80 -3.99 2.09 30.00
C TYR A 80 -4.50 3.48 30.44
N GLN A 81 -5.77 3.80 30.23
CA GLN A 81 -6.36 5.07 30.65
C GLN A 81 -6.43 5.21 32.19
N GLN A 82 -6.67 4.10 32.90
CA GLN A 82 -6.72 4.11 34.36
C GLN A 82 -5.32 4.17 35.01
N SER A 83 -4.34 3.55 34.38
CA SER A 83 -2.96 3.50 34.87
C SER A 83 -1.96 3.64 33.72
N PRO A 84 -1.71 4.88 33.24
CA PRO A 84 -0.77 5.13 32.16
C PRO A 84 0.62 4.59 32.48
N LEU A 85 1.26 3.99 31.48
CA LEU A 85 2.60 3.43 31.60
C LEU A 85 3.67 4.51 31.41
N GLU A 86 4.75 4.42 32.19
CA GLU A 86 5.95 5.21 31.98
C GLU A 86 7.14 4.33 31.62
N PHE A 87 7.95 4.77 30.66
CA PHE A 87 9.08 4.03 30.15
C PHE A 87 10.37 4.82 30.27
N ASN A 88 11.39 4.17 30.84
CA ASN A 88 12.74 4.73 30.95
C ASN A 88 13.64 4.40 29.74
N SER A 89 13.16 3.60 28.79
CA SER A 89 13.90 3.23 27.58
C SER A 89 12.98 2.91 26.40
N PHE A 90 13.47 3.12 25.18
CA PHE A 90 12.78 2.70 23.96
C PHE A 90 12.63 1.19 23.86
N ALA A 91 13.56 0.40 24.41
CA ALA A 91 13.49 -1.06 24.33
C ALA A 91 12.30 -1.61 25.14
N SER A 92 12.13 -1.19 26.39
CA SER A 92 10.99 -1.59 27.22
C SER A 92 9.67 -1.08 26.64
N MET A 93 9.67 0.14 26.11
CA MET A 93 8.51 0.72 25.45
C MET A 93 8.08 -0.07 24.22
N MET A 94 9.01 -0.37 23.31
CA MET A 94 8.72 -1.10 22.08
C MET A 94 8.18 -2.51 22.34
N LEU A 95 8.63 -3.16 23.42
CA LEU A 95 8.10 -4.45 23.83
C LEU A 95 6.60 -4.34 24.16
N GLU A 96 6.20 -3.31 24.90
CA GLU A 96 4.80 -3.09 25.26
C GLU A 96 3.98 -2.62 24.06
N LEU A 97 4.52 -1.68 23.28
CA LEU A 97 3.87 -1.16 22.07
C LEU A 97 3.61 -2.28 21.05
N THR A 98 4.51 -3.25 20.94
CA THR A 98 4.30 -4.40 20.04
C THR A 98 3.14 -5.28 20.50
N LYS A 99 2.92 -5.43 21.82
CA LYS A 99 1.74 -6.16 22.33
C LYS A 99 0.46 -5.42 21.96
N ALA A 100 0.40 -4.12 22.23
CA ALA A 100 -0.71 -3.25 21.85
C ALA A 100 -1.01 -3.36 20.34
N LEU A 101 0.03 -3.28 19.52
CA LEU A 101 -0.07 -3.39 18.06
C LEU A 101 -0.66 -4.72 17.60
N ARG A 102 -0.27 -5.83 18.24
CA ARG A 102 -0.81 -7.16 17.90
C ARG A 102 -2.27 -7.30 18.25
N ILE A 103 -2.73 -6.65 19.32
CA ILE A 103 -4.13 -6.65 19.72
C ILE A 103 -4.97 -5.83 18.73
N VAL A 104 -4.55 -4.59 18.45
CA VAL A 104 -5.37 -3.60 17.72
C VAL A 104 -5.25 -3.67 16.20
N GLY A 105 -4.09 -4.09 15.70
CA GLY A 105 -3.76 -4.14 14.28
C GLY A 105 -3.46 -5.55 13.78
N GLY A 106 -3.52 -6.56 14.65
CA GLY A 106 -3.30 -7.95 14.26
C GLY A 106 -1.88 -8.27 13.79
N LYS A 107 -1.75 -9.40 13.10
CA LYS A 107 -0.44 -9.96 12.69
C LYS A 107 0.21 -9.23 11.50
N HIS A 108 -0.58 -8.54 10.67
CA HIS A 108 -0.08 -7.86 9.49
C HIS A 108 0.52 -6.48 9.78
N SER A 109 0.22 -5.90 10.95
CA SER A 109 0.78 -4.62 11.35
C SER A 109 2.23 -4.75 11.81
N PHE A 110 3.06 -3.73 11.57
CA PHE A 110 4.43 -3.70 12.07
C PHE A 110 4.98 -2.28 12.18
N ILE A 111 6.00 -2.13 13.03
CA ILE A 111 6.76 -0.90 13.18
C ILE A 111 8.14 -1.15 12.60
N VAL A 112 8.58 -0.26 11.72
CA VAL A 112 9.88 -0.34 11.07
C VAL A 112 10.62 0.95 11.29
N LYS A 113 11.89 0.85 11.72
CA LYS A 113 12.76 2.01 11.72
C LYS A 113 13.25 2.25 10.29
N LYS A 114 13.31 3.50 9.85
CA LYS A 114 14.02 3.93 8.63
C LYS A 114 15.52 3.78 8.84
N THR A 115 15.98 2.58 9.20
CA THR A 115 17.39 2.28 9.33
C THR A 115 17.93 1.93 7.96
N SER A 116 18.80 2.82 7.49
CA SER A 116 19.77 2.59 6.42
C SER A 116 19.14 2.62 5.03
N HIS A 117 19.64 3.53 4.19
CA HIS A 117 19.44 3.47 2.75
C HIS A 117 19.66 2.04 2.27
N ILE A 118 18.61 1.40 1.73
CA ILE A 118 18.81 0.20 0.92
C ILE A 118 19.55 0.69 -0.31
N ASP A 119 20.80 0.27 -0.43
CA ASP A 119 21.56 0.54 -1.64
C ASP A 119 20.90 -0.22 -2.78
N LYS A 120 20.21 0.53 -3.65
CA LYS A 120 19.46 -0.01 -4.80
C LYS A 120 20.36 -0.78 -5.77
N ASP A 121 21.67 -0.56 -5.71
CA ASP A 121 22.67 -1.18 -6.58
C ASP A 121 23.22 -2.49 -5.98
N GLN A 122 22.68 -2.94 -4.84
CA GLN A 122 23.01 -4.27 -4.30
C GLN A 122 22.63 -5.37 -5.30
N PRO A 123 23.56 -6.32 -5.55
CA PRO A 123 23.25 -7.46 -6.40
C PRO A 123 22.10 -8.27 -5.81
N ASP A 124 21.22 -8.77 -6.68
CA ASP A 124 20.08 -9.61 -6.34
C ASP A 124 19.06 -8.98 -5.37
N LEU A 125 19.07 -7.64 -5.23
CA LEU A 125 18.10 -6.92 -4.42
C LEU A 125 16.67 -7.13 -4.92
N PHE A 126 16.47 -7.05 -6.24
CA PHE A 126 15.19 -7.26 -6.88
C PHE A 126 15.10 -8.68 -7.44
N LYS A 127 13.97 -9.34 -7.15
CA LYS A 127 13.60 -10.63 -7.74
C LYS A 127 12.66 -10.36 -8.92
N TYR A 128 12.78 -11.13 -9.99
CA TYR A 128 11.97 -10.96 -11.19
C TYR A 128 11.21 -12.24 -11.55
N PRO A 129 10.09 -12.11 -12.28
CA PRO A 129 9.34 -13.27 -12.74
C PRO A 129 10.16 -14.19 -13.64
N SER A 130 9.66 -15.40 -13.81
CA SER A 130 10.05 -16.29 -14.90
C SER A 130 8.83 -16.73 -15.69
N VAL A 131 9.00 -16.89 -17.00
CA VAL A 131 7.97 -17.42 -17.90
C VAL A 131 8.54 -18.61 -18.63
N GLU A 132 7.86 -19.74 -18.55
CA GLU A 132 8.18 -20.98 -19.24
C GLU A 132 6.98 -21.42 -20.07
N THR A 133 7.21 -21.76 -21.34
CA THR A 133 6.19 -22.39 -22.18
C THR A 133 6.29 -23.89 -22.01
N LEU A 134 5.24 -24.48 -21.43
CA LEU A 134 5.06 -25.92 -21.30
C LEU A 134 4.39 -26.50 -22.55
N GLU A 135 4.15 -27.81 -22.54
CA GLU A 135 3.40 -28.49 -23.59
C GLU A 135 1.98 -27.91 -23.76
N ASP A 136 1.37 -28.17 -24.92
CA ASP A 136 0.00 -27.79 -25.26
C ASP A 136 -0.33 -26.28 -25.18
N GLY A 137 0.70 -25.42 -25.22
CA GLY A 137 0.51 -23.96 -25.20
C GLY A 137 0.19 -23.41 -23.81
N ILE A 138 0.52 -24.16 -22.74
CA ILE A 138 0.40 -23.69 -21.36
C ILE A 138 1.61 -22.83 -21.01
N LEU A 139 1.38 -21.65 -20.43
CA LEU A 139 2.44 -20.83 -19.86
C LEU A 139 2.50 -21.01 -18.34
N HIS A 140 3.69 -21.32 -17.83
CA HIS A 140 3.99 -21.32 -16.41
C HIS A 140 4.70 -20.01 -16.05
N ILE A 141 4.05 -19.19 -15.22
CA ILE A 141 4.52 -17.86 -14.82
C ILE A 141 4.76 -17.89 -13.31
N SER A 142 6.01 -17.76 -12.88
CA SER A 142 6.35 -17.62 -11.47
C SER A 142 6.50 -16.16 -11.11
N LEU A 143 5.76 -15.68 -10.11
CA LEU A 143 5.88 -14.31 -9.60
C LEU A 143 6.55 -14.33 -8.22
N PRO A 144 7.79 -13.84 -8.07
CA PRO A 144 8.39 -13.70 -6.75
C PRO A 144 7.81 -12.51 -5.97
N GLU A 145 8.18 -12.41 -4.69
CA GLU A 145 7.85 -11.25 -3.86
C GLU A 145 8.43 -9.94 -4.43
N THR A 146 7.72 -8.85 -4.16
CA THR A 146 8.07 -7.48 -4.58
C THR A 146 8.37 -6.57 -3.38
N TYR A 147 8.67 -7.15 -2.23
CA TYR A 147 8.89 -6.42 -0.97
C TYR A 147 9.98 -5.33 -1.12
N ASN A 148 11.14 -5.67 -1.70
CA ASN A 148 12.23 -4.71 -1.88
C ASN A 148 11.87 -3.57 -2.84
N PHE A 149 11.00 -3.80 -3.84
CA PHE A 149 10.49 -2.72 -4.70
C PHE A 149 9.68 -1.71 -3.90
N PHE A 150 8.79 -2.21 -3.03
CA PHE A 150 7.99 -1.37 -2.14
C PHE A 150 8.88 -0.58 -1.17
N THR A 151 9.84 -1.24 -0.52
CA THR A 151 10.73 -0.56 0.44
C THR A 151 11.61 0.50 -0.22
N VAL A 152 12.23 0.18 -1.36
CA VAL A 152 13.10 1.14 -2.08
C VAL A 152 12.29 2.33 -2.60
N SER A 153 11.11 2.08 -3.17
CA SER A 153 10.23 3.15 -3.66
C SER A 153 9.75 4.07 -2.54
N ASN A 154 9.40 3.53 -1.36
CA ASN A 154 8.97 4.33 -0.21
C ASN A 154 10.09 5.21 0.36
N ASN A 155 11.36 4.84 0.13
CA ASN A 155 12.50 5.68 0.46
C ASN A 155 12.76 6.80 -0.57
N GLY A 156 11.83 7.03 -1.50
CA GLY A 156 11.92 8.08 -2.52
C GLY A 156 12.87 7.75 -3.68
N THR A 157 13.30 6.49 -3.80
CA THR A 157 14.16 6.05 -4.90
C THR A 157 13.32 5.68 -6.12
N ASP A 158 13.73 6.18 -7.29
CA ASP A 158 13.11 5.80 -8.56
C ASP A 158 13.39 4.32 -8.89
N ILE A 159 12.33 3.54 -9.03
CA ILE A 159 12.35 2.12 -9.37
C ILE A 159 11.80 1.84 -10.77
N THR A 160 11.60 2.86 -11.62
CA THR A 160 10.92 2.72 -12.92
C THR A 160 11.55 1.65 -13.81
N THR A 161 12.89 1.59 -13.88
CA THR A 161 13.60 0.55 -14.63
C THR A 161 13.28 -0.85 -14.13
N GLU A 162 13.22 -1.03 -12.80
CA GLU A 162 12.99 -2.33 -12.18
C GLU A 162 11.53 -2.75 -12.27
N PHE A 163 10.62 -1.79 -12.12
CA PHE A 163 9.20 -1.94 -12.38
C PHE A 163 8.95 -2.43 -13.82
N ASN A 164 9.55 -1.75 -14.80
CA ASN A 164 9.41 -2.11 -16.21
C ASN A 164 10.01 -3.50 -16.48
N LYS A 165 11.21 -3.78 -15.98
CA LYS A 165 11.83 -5.09 -16.11
C LYS A 165 10.96 -6.22 -15.53
N TYR A 166 10.40 -6.02 -14.35
CA TYR A 166 9.52 -7.01 -13.71
C TYR A 166 8.27 -7.26 -14.58
N THR A 167 7.57 -6.19 -14.98
CA THR A 167 6.32 -6.29 -15.74
C THR A 167 6.55 -6.83 -17.16
N GLU A 168 7.54 -6.32 -17.89
CA GLU A 168 7.84 -6.70 -19.27
C GLU A 168 8.33 -8.14 -19.41
N THR A 169 8.96 -8.70 -18.37
CA THR A 169 9.33 -10.13 -18.32
C THR A 169 8.12 -11.04 -18.54
N VAL A 170 6.93 -10.62 -18.13
CA VAL A 170 5.68 -11.36 -18.35
C VAL A 170 4.89 -10.82 -19.53
N LEU A 171 4.74 -9.50 -19.64
CA LEU A 171 3.86 -8.90 -20.65
C LEU A 171 4.36 -9.12 -22.08
N ASN A 172 5.68 -9.12 -22.32
CA ASN A 172 6.21 -9.28 -23.68
C ASN A 172 5.95 -10.71 -24.21
N PRO A 173 6.29 -11.80 -23.49
CA PRO A 173 5.93 -13.15 -23.94
C PRO A 173 4.43 -13.37 -24.17
N ILE A 174 3.57 -12.76 -23.33
CA ILE A 174 2.10 -12.82 -23.47
C ILE A 174 1.64 -12.15 -24.77
N GLU A 175 2.18 -10.96 -25.07
CA GLU A 175 1.85 -10.21 -26.28
C GLU A 175 2.34 -10.92 -27.54
N GLU A 176 3.60 -11.39 -27.53
CA GLU A 176 4.25 -12.04 -28.67
C GLU A 176 3.61 -13.38 -29.04
N ASN A 177 3.18 -14.16 -28.04
CA ASN A 177 2.67 -15.52 -28.24
C ASN A 177 1.15 -15.65 -28.06
N ARG A 178 0.43 -14.52 -28.00
CA ARG A 178 -0.97 -14.44 -27.55
C ARG A 178 -1.91 -15.49 -28.16
N GLN A 179 -1.80 -15.75 -29.46
CA GLN A 179 -2.68 -16.67 -30.20
C GLN A 179 -2.41 -18.15 -29.90
N ASN A 180 -1.24 -18.46 -29.37
CA ASN A 180 -0.79 -19.83 -29.07
C ASN A 180 -0.99 -20.21 -27.61
N ILE A 181 -1.33 -19.25 -26.74
CA ILE A 181 -1.57 -19.50 -25.32
C ILE A 181 -2.94 -20.19 -25.18
N LYS A 182 -2.94 -21.35 -24.53
CA LYS A 182 -4.14 -22.17 -24.28
C LYS A 182 -4.50 -22.25 -22.81
N GLY A 183 -3.57 -21.95 -21.91
CA GLY A 183 -3.80 -21.93 -20.48
C GLY A 183 -2.63 -21.30 -19.74
N ILE A 184 -2.85 -20.93 -18.49
CA ILE A 184 -1.82 -20.30 -17.64
C ILE A 184 -1.77 -21.02 -16.31
N VAL A 185 -0.56 -21.31 -15.85
CA VAL A 185 -0.25 -21.61 -14.45
C VAL A 185 0.46 -20.39 -13.86
N LEU A 186 -0.21 -19.68 -12.95
CA LEU A 186 0.34 -18.56 -12.21
C LEU A 186 0.83 -19.05 -10.84
N ASP A 187 2.14 -19.14 -10.66
CA ASP A 187 2.74 -19.62 -9.41
C ASP A 187 3.04 -18.46 -8.45
N LEU A 188 2.26 -18.40 -7.37
CA LEU A 188 2.39 -17.46 -6.26
C LEU A 188 2.95 -18.13 -4.99
N ARG A 189 3.41 -19.38 -5.07
CA ARG A 189 4.01 -20.06 -3.93
C ARG A 189 5.27 -19.31 -3.48
N ASN A 190 5.40 -19.11 -2.17
CA ASN A 190 6.49 -18.35 -1.56
C ASN A 190 6.51 -16.85 -1.94
N ASN A 191 5.50 -16.33 -2.61
CA ASN A 191 5.36 -14.89 -2.81
C ASN A 191 4.78 -14.25 -1.55
N THR A 192 5.62 -13.55 -0.79
CA THR A 192 5.21 -12.94 0.49
C THR A 192 4.54 -11.57 0.32
N GLY A 193 4.33 -11.11 -0.92
CA GLY A 193 3.68 -9.85 -1.24
C GLY A 193 4.67 -8.73 -1.59
N GLY A 194 4.36 -7.50 -1.18
CA GLY A 194 5.07 -6.28 -1.57
C GLY A 194 4.18 -5.27 -2.28
N SER A 195 4.58 -4.82 -3.47
CA SER A 195 3.85 -3.83 -4.25
C SER A 195 2.65 -4.43 -5.00
N HIS A 196 1.44 -4.05 -4.60
CA HIS A 196 0.21 -4.32 -5.36
C HIS A 196 0.32 -3.81 -6.81
N ALA A 197 0.90 -2.61 -7.00
CA ALA A 197 1.01 -2.00 -8.30
C ALA A 197 1.81 -2.86 -9.28
N ILE A 198 2.93 -3.45 -8.84
CA ILE A 198 3.77 -4.31 -9.67
C ILE A 198 3.03 -5.60 -10.02
N LEU A 199 2.47 -6.29 -9.02
CA LEU A 199 1.79 -7.58 -9.27
C LEU A 199 0.61 -7.41 -10.22
N PHE A 200 -0.28 -6.44 -9.98
CA PHE A 200 -1.45 -6.21 -10.84
C PHE A 200 -1.10 -5.61 -12.20
N ALA A 201 -0.06 -4.77 -12.31
CA ALA A 201 0.42 -4.32 -13.62
C ALA A 201 0.99 -5.50 -14.44
N THR A 202 1.70 -6.43 -13.80
CA THR A 202 2.29 -7.60 -14.44
C THR A 202 1.24 -8.58 -14.96
N THR A 203 0.14 -8.75 -14.24
CA THR A 203 -0.93 -9.69 -14.59
C THR A 203 -2.16 -9.01 -15.19
N ASN A 204 -2.04 -7.78 -15.70
CA ASN A 204 -3.19 -6.99 -16.16
C ASN A 204 -4.02 -7.70 -17.25
N PHE A 205 -3.37 -8.52 -18.07
CA PHE A 205 -4.01 -9.31 -19.13
C PHE A 205 -5.03 -10.34 -18.61
N LEU A 206 -5.08 -10.63 -17.31
CA LEU A 206 -6.08 -11.53 -16.71
C LEU A 206 -7.41 -10.84 -16.43
N PHE A 207 -7.43 -9.51 -16.39
CA PHE A 207 -8.57 -8.75 -15.90
C PHE A 207 -9.20 -7.87 -17.00
N PRO A 208 -10.51 -7.64 -16.94
CA PRO A 208 -11.14 -6.54 -17.66
C PRO A 208 -10.78 -5.20 -16.99
N ASP A 209 -11.14 -4.11 -17.64
CA ASP A 209 -11.14 -2.80 -16.98
C ASP A 209 -12.27 -2.75 -15.94
N GLY A 210 -12.02 -2.11 -14.81
CA GLY A 210 -12.95 -2.00 -13.70
C GLY A 210 -12.30 -2.16 -12.34
N ASN A 211 -13.14 -2.21 -11.32
CA ASN A 211 -12.72 -2.48 -9.96
C ASN A 211 -12.41 -3.98 -9.81
N LEU A 212 -11.26 -4.33 -9.23
CA LEU A 212 -10.83 -5.70 -8.99
C LEU A 212 -11.02 -6.10 -7.53
N LEU A 213 -10.74 -5.18 -6.61
CA LEU A 213 -10.93 -5.33 -5.16
C LEU A 213 -11.40 -4.02 -4.57
N SER A 214 -12.18 -4.06 -3.49
CA SER A 214 -12.56 -2.86 -2.72
C SER A 214 -11.96 -2.94 -1.31
N PHE A 215 -11.51 -1.80 -0.78
CA PHE A 215 -10.99 -1.68 0.58
C PHE A 215 -12.01 -0.98 1.47
N TYR A 216 -12.15 -1.45 2.69
CA TYR A 216 -13.04 -0.92 3.71
C TYR A 216 -12.25 -0.63 4.99
N ASN A 217 -12.54 0.47 5.67
CA ASN A 217 -11.91 0.79 6.95
C ASN A 217 -12.58 0.03 8.12
N ASN A 218 -12.08 0.27 9.33
CA ASN A 218 -12.63 -0.23 10.60
C ASN A 218 -14.06 0.27 10.95
N LYS A 219 -14.66 1.13 10.12
CA LYS A 219 -16.03 1.66 10.23
C LYS A 219 -16.96 1.13 9.13
N ASP A 220 -16.53 0.11 8.38
CA ASP A 220 -17.23 -0.47 7.23
C ASP A 220 -17.49 0.53 6.08
N GLU A 221 -16.70 1.59 5.99
CA GLU A 221 -16.77 2.58 4.91
C GLU A 221 -15.82 2.16 3.78
N LYS A 222 -16.30 2.21 2.53
CA LYS A 222 -15.43 1.96 1.38
C LYS A 222 -14.40 3.09 1.26
N ILE A 223 -13.13 2.75 1.41
CA ILE A 223 -12.00 3.69 1.40
C ILE A 223 -11.13 3.57 0.16
N GLY A 224 -11.36 2.65 -0.78
CA GLY A 224 -10.51 2.52 -1.96
C GLY A 224 -10.57 1.14 -2.58
N GLY A 225 -9.45 0.71 -3.17
CA GLY A 225 -9.35 -0.62 -3.78
C GLY A 225 -8.23 -0.74 -4.79
N ILE A 226 -8.41 -1.70 -5.69
CA ILE A 226 -7.56 -1.90 -6.87
C ILE A 226 -8.45 -1.79 -8.10
N LYS A 227 -8.12 -0.86 -9.00
CA LYS A 227 -8.89 -0.59 -10.22
C LYS A 227 -7.97 -0.46 -11.42
N ILE A 228 -8.34 -1.11 -12.53
CA ILE A 228 -7.74 -0.88 -13.85
C ILE A 228 -8.70 -0.04 -14.68
N ASP A 229 -8.18 1.00 -15.34
CA ASP A 229 -8.92 1.87 -16.26
C ASP A 229 -8.02 2.16 -17.48
N ASN A 230 -8.20 1.37 -18.54
CA ASN A 230 -7.34 1.37 -19.71
C ASN A 230 -5.85 1.25 -19.34
N THR A 231 -5.04 2.27 -19.63
CA THR A 231 -3.60 2.31 -19.34
C THR A 231 -3.27 2.77 -17.93
N THR A 232 -4.24 2.75 -17.02
CA THR A 232 -4.10 3.28 -15.67
C THR A 232 -4.43 2.21 -14.63
N LEU A 233 -3.55 2.01 -13.66
CA LEU A 233 -3.78 1.18 -12.49
C LEU A 233 -3.80 2.09 -11.25
N SER A 234 -4.92 2.10 -10.55
CA SER A 234 -5.05 2.81 -9.27
C SER A 234 -5.15 1.82 -8.12
N VAL A 235 -4.34 2.02 -7.10
CA VAL A 235 -4.27 1.21 -5.88
C VAL A 235 -4.30 2.10 -4.63
N ALA A 236 -4.51 1.48 -3.48
CA ALA A 236 -4.52 2.10 -2.15
C ALA A 236 -5.81 2.82 -1.75
N ASN A 237 -5.79 3.40 -0.54
CA ASN A 237 -6.86 4.24 -0.02
C ASN A 237 -7.08 5.44 -0.96
N ASN A 238 -8.35 5.80 -1.16
CA ASN A 238 -8.89 6.76 -2.10
C ASN A 238 -8.36 6.65 -3.53
N TYR A 239 -7.75 5.53 -3.91
CA TYR A 239 -7.07 5.35 -5.21
C TYR A 239 -5.95 6.38 -5.45
N GLU A 240 -5.32 6.89 -4.38
CA GLU A 240 -4.32 7.96 -4.44
C GLU A 240 -3.06 7.57 -5.22
N ASN A 241 -2.71 6.28 -5.24
CA ASN A 241 -1.56 5.79 -5.97
C ASN A 241 -1.99 5.30 -7.36
N THR A 242 -1.72 6.13 -8.37
CA THR A 242 -2.08 5.85 -9.76
C THR A 242 -0.84 5.73 -10.64
N TYR A 243 -0.77 4.64 -11.40
CA TYR A 243 0.36 4.27 -12.24
C TYR A 243 -0.08 4.14 -13.70
N ALA A 244 0.72 4.69 -14.61
CA ALA A 244 0.61 4.36 -16.02
C ALA A 244 1.16 2.95 -16.25
N ILE A 245 0.42 2.10 -16.96
CA ILE A 245 0.78 0.70 -17.21
C ILE A 245 0.73 0.37 -18.71
N LYS A 246 1.58 -0.56 -19.14
CA LYS A 246 1.44 -1.24 -20.44
C LYS A 246 0.21 -2.16 -20.37
N ARG A 247 -0.92 -1.70 -20.89
CA ARG A 247 -2.18 -2.44 -20.92
C ARG A 247 -2.20 -3.42 -22.08
N LEU A 248 -2.35 -4.71 -21.78
CA LEU A 248 -2.71 -5.72 -22.77
C LEU A 248 -4.22 -5.94 -22.75
N SER A 249 -4.81 -6.37 -23.87
CA SER A 249 -6.20 -6.83 -23.86
C SER A 249 -6.36 -8.06 -22.98
N GLN A 250 -7.55 -8.23 -22.38
CA GLN A 250 -7.83 -9.40 -21.54
C GLN A 250 -7.70 -10.69 -22.35
N LEU A 251 -6.98 -11.66 -21.80
CA LEU A 251 -6.78 -12.98 -22.36
C LEU A 251 -7.76 -13.97 -21.72
N ASN A 252 -8.65 -14.53 -22.54
CA ASN A 252 -9.69 -15.44 -22.08
C ASN A 252 -9.23 -16.90 -22.24
N VAL A 253 -8.38 -17.35 -21.34
CA VAL A 253 -7.90 -18.73 -21.23
C VAL A 253 -8.05 -19.22 -19.79
N PRO A 254 -8.14 -20.54 -19.55
CA PRO A 254 -8.16 -21.07 -18.19
C PRO A 254 -6.88 -20.74 -17.41
N VAL A 255 -7.02 -20.39 -16.12
CA VAL A 255 -5.94 -19.95 -15.25
C VAL A 255 -5.89 -20.78 -13.97
N ALA A 256 -4.83 -21.57 -13.80
CA ALA A 256 -4.53 -22.24 -12.55
C ALA A 256 -3.62 -21.33 -11.70
N VAL A 257 -3.98 -21.09 -10.45
CA VAL A 257 -3.15 -20.29 -9.51
C VAL A 257 -2.58 -21.22 -8.45
N LEU A 258 -1.25 -21.26 -8.31
CA LEU A 258 -0.61 -22.09 -7.27
C LEU A 258 -0.33 -21.23 -6.03
N ILE A 259 -0.82 -21.69 -4.87
CA ILE A 259 -0.61 -21.01 -3.58
C ILE A 259 -0.06 -21.99 -2.53
N ASN A 260 0.61 -21.45 -1.52
CA ASN A 260 1.03 -22.21 -0.35
C ASN A 260 0.97 -21.37 0.94
N GLU A 261 1.40 -21.97 2.05
CA GLU A 261 1.39 -21.37 3.39
C GLU A 261 2.25 -20.09 3.50
N TYR A 262 3.09 -19.82 2.51
CA TYR A 262 3.93 -18.63 2.42
C TYR A 262 3.39 -17.57 1.45
N THR A 263 2.35 -17.88 0.67
CA THR A 263 1.65 -16.86 -0.13
C THR A 263 0.99 -15.88 0.82
N SER A 264 1.39 -14.60 0.80
CA SER A 264 0.92 -13.60 1.75
C SER A 264 0.69 -12.20 1.14
N SER A 265 -0.12 -11.40 1.83
CA SER A 265 -0.26 -9.94 1.60
C SER A 265 -0.65 -9.64 0.14
N ALA A 266 0.10 -8.81 -0.59
CA ALA A 266 -0.21 -8.46 -1.98
C ALA A 266 -0.41 -9.67 -2.92
N ALA A 267 0.24 -10.81 -2.66
CA ALA A 267 0.04 -12.03 -3.44
C ALA A 267 -1.34 -12.67 -3.16
N GLU A 268 -1.82 -12.59 -1.92
CA GLU A 268 -3.18 -13.02 -1.55
C GLU A 268 -4.24 -12.13 -2.20
N TYR A 269 -3.99 -10.82 -2.30
CA TYR A 269 -4.90 -9.90 -2.99
C TYR A 269 -5.04 -10.29 -4.47
N LEU A 270 -3.91 -10.57 -5.12
CA LEU A 270 -3.93 -11.04 -6.51
C LEU A 270 -4.68 -12.38 -6.65
N ALA A 271 -4.43 -13.33 -5.75
CA ALA A 271 -5.14 -14.61 -5.76
C ALA A 271 -6.66 -14.44 -5.58
N ILE A 272 -7.12 -13.56 -4.68
CA ILE A 272 -8.54 -13.23 -4.48
C ILE A 272 -9.12 -12.58 -5.74
N ALA A 273 -8.42 -11.61 -6.34
CA ALA A 273 -8.89 -10.93 -7.54
C ALA A 273 -9.05 -11.88 -8.73
N ILE A 274 -8.16 -12.88 -8.87
CA ILE A 274 -8.25 -13.91 -9.92
C ILE A 274 -9.38 -14.89 -9.63
N LYS A 275 -9.44 -15.41 -8.39
CA LYS A 275 -10.46 -16.37 -7.96
C LYS A 275 -11.87 -15.85 -8.22
N ASP A 276 -12.09 -14.57 -7.93
CA ASP A 276 -13.40 -13.93 -8.02
C ASP A 276 -13.59 -13.18 -9.36
N ALA A 277 -12.69 -13.35 -10.33
CA ALA A 277 -12.84 -12.81 -11.67
C ALA A 277 -13.87 -13.63 -12.47
N THR A 278 -15.06 -13.08 -12.70
CA THR A 278 -16.13 -13.72 -13.47
C THR A 278 -15.89 -13.81 -14.98
N THR A 279 -14.75 -13.33 -15.46
CA THR A 279 -14.41 -13.19 -16.89
C THR A 279 -13.39 -14.22 -17.37
N ILE A 280 -12.80 -14.99 -16.46
CA ILE A 280 -11.86 -16.08 -16.74
C ILE A 280 -12.28 -17.32 -15.95
N ASP A 281 -12.03 -18.50 -16.51
CA ASP A 281 -12.14 -19.76 -15.75
C ASP A 281 -10.87 -19.93 -14.92
N SER A 282 -10.97 -19.81 -13.60
CA SER A 282 -9.81 -19.88 -12.72
C SER A 282 -10.00 -20.87 -11.57
N LYS A 283 -8.88 -21.44 -11.10
CA LYS A 283 -8.88 -22.36 -9.98
C LYS A 283 -7.57 -22.29 -9.19
N LEU A 284 -7.67 -22.29 -7.86
CA LEU A 284 -6.54 -22.26 -6.95
C LEU A 284 -6.15 -23.68 -6.53
N PHE A 285 -4.85 -23.97 -6.55
CA PHE A 285 -4.26 -25.27 -6.19
C PHE A 285 -3.16 -25.10 -5.15
N GLY A 286 -3.04 -26.08 -4.24
CA GLY A 286 -1.92 -26.16 -3.30
C GLY A 286 -2.37 -26.14 -1.85
N LYS A 287 -1.87 -25.19 -1.06
CA LYS A 287 -2.12 -25.11 0.39
C LYS A 287 -2.69 -23.76 0.80
N THR A 288 -3.42 -23.76 1.91
CA THR A 288 -3.99 -22.54 2.50
C THR A 288 -2.91 -21.48 2.69
N SER A 289 -3.21 -20.24 2.29
CA SER A 289 -2.26 -19.12 2.35
C SER A 289 -2.00 -18.63 3.77
N ALA A 290 -1.10 -17.65 3.92
CA ALA A 290 -0.67 -17.16 5.23
C ALA A 290 -1.74 -16.33 5.98
N GLY A 291 -2.70 -15.75 5.27
CA GLY A 291 -3.83 -14.97 5.80
C GLY A 291 -3.47 -13.56 6.22
N TYR A 292 -2.64 -12.85 5.46
CA TYR A 292 -2.30 -11.43 5.65
C TYR A 292 -3.19 -10.55 4.76
N THR A 293 -4.50 -10.79 4.82
CA THR A 293 -5.53 -10.11 4.02
C THR A 293 -6.14 -8.94 4.78
N SER A 294 -5.31 -7.96 5.13
CA SER A 294 -5.74 -6.71 5.77
C SER A 294 -5.07 -5.52 5.11
N VAL A 295 -5.81 -4.41 5.03
CA VAL A 295 -5.35 -3.18 4.38
C VAL A 295 -4.47 -2.42 5.37
N LEU A 296 -3.21 -2.19 4.97
CA LEU A 296 -2.25 -1.44 5.76
C LEU A 296 -2.29 0.05 5.37
N SER A 297 -2.35 0.92 6.38
CA SER A 297 -2.06 2.35 6.26
C SER A 297 -0.69 2.65 6.86
N GLY A 298 0.08 3.51 6.20
CA GLY A 298 1.39 3.97 6.69
C GLY A 298 1.27 5.27 7.49
N TYR A 299 1.91 5.33 8.65
CA TYR A 299 2.00 6.52 9.50
C TYR A 299 3.46 6.82 9.81
N ALA A 300 3.91 8.03 9.48
CA ALA A 300 5.22 8.49 9.89
C ALA A 300 5.19 8.83 11.39
N LEU A 301 6.01 8.14 12.17
CA LEU A 301 6.20 8.39 13.59
C LEU A 301 7.52 9.17 13.80
N SER A 302 7.73 9.65 15.03
CA SER A 302 8.98 10.29 15.43
C SER A 302 10.17 9.31 15.37
N ASN A 303 11.40 9.83 15.50
CA ASN A 303 12.64 9.04 15.52
C ASN A 303 12.82 8.14 14.29
N ASP A 304 12.51 8.67 13.11
CA ASP A 304 12.68 7.98 11.82
C ASP A 304 12.05 6.58 11.83
N THR A 305 10.81 6.50 12.32
CA THR A 305 10.08 5.25 12.46
C THR A 305 8.79 5.35 11.67
N ASP A 306 8.44 4.31 10.93
CA ASP A 306 7.14 4.18 10.27
C ASP A 306 6.34 3.06 10.94
N LEU A 307 5.05 3.30 11.07
CA LEU A 307 4.05 2.31 11.45
C LEU A 307 3.28 1.93 10.19
N LEU A 308 3.25 0.63 9.88
CA LEU A 308 2.26 0.07 8.97
C LEU A 308 1.21 -0.62 9.83
N LEU A 309 0.04 0.01 9.94
CA LEU A 309 -1.07 -0.45 10.76
C LEU A 309 -2.16 -1.03 9.86
N ALA A 310 -2.68 -2.20 10.21
CA ALA A 310 -3.91 -2.70 9.63
C ALA A 310 -5.06 -1.81 10.09
N THR A 311 -5.66 -1.10 9.15
CA THR A 311 -6.75 -0.13 9.37
C THR A 311 -8.03 -0.53 8.67
N GLY A 312 -7.94 -1.54 7.82
CA GLY A 312 -9.03 -1.97 6.98
C GLY A 312 -8.91 -3.41 6.55
N TYR A 313 -9.92 -3.83 5.81
CA TYR A 313 -10.05 -5.17 5.23
C TYR A 313 -10.44 -5.04 3.77
N LEU A 314 -10.26 -6.10 2.99
CA LEU A 314 -10.66 -6.09 1.59
C LEU A 314 -11.94 -6.90 1.38
N LYS A 315 -12.74 -6.44 0.43
CA LYS A 315 -13.93 -7.11 -0.09
C LYS A 315 -13.69 -7.44 -1.55
N SER A 316 -13.90 -8.70 -1.92
CA SER A 316 -13.83 -9.13 -3.30
C SER A 316 -15.04 -8.65 -4.11
N ASN A 317 -14.99 -8.78 -5.43
CA ASN A 317 -16.10 -8.38 -6.29
C ASN A 317 -17.36 -9.24 -6.10
N GLU A 318 -17.21 -10.49 -5.66
CA GLU A 318 -18.32 -11.37 -5.26
C GLU A 318 -18.88 -11.01 -3.87
N GLY A 319 -18.29 -10.02 -3.18
CA GLY A 319 -18.78 -9.51 -1.91
C GLY A 319 -18.25 -10.25 -0.68
N THR A 320 -17.26 -11.13 -0.82
CA THR A 320 -16.62 -11.83 0.30
C THR A 320 -15.67 -10.90 1.04
N ASP A 321 -15.81 -10.84 2.36
CA ASP A 321 -14.92 -10.08 3.25
C ASP A 321 -13.68 -10.91 3.63
N TYR A 322 -12.50 -10.31 3.55
CA TYR A 322 -11.25 -10.88 4.01
C TYR A 322 -10.61 -9.94 5.02
N LYS A 323 -10.52 -10.40 6.28
CA LYS A 323 -9.96 -9.69 7.43
C LYS A 323 -8.94 -10.60 8.13
N ASP A 324 -7.66 -10.50 7.77
CA ASP A 324 -6.58 -11.45 8.19
C ASP A 324 -6.96 -12.94 8.01
N THR A 325 -7.77 -13.21 6.99
CA THR A 325 -8.34 -14.52 6.68
C THR A 325 -7.51 -15.21 5.58
N PRO A 326 -6.98 -16.42 5.83
CA PRO A 326 -6.32 -17.23 4.82
C PRO A 326 -7.23 -17.60 3.65
N ILE A 327 -6.64 -17.71 2.45
CA ILE A 327 -7.28 -18.21 1.26
C ILE A 327 -7.14 -19.72 1.23
N VAL A 328 -8.26 -20.43 1.19
CA VAL A 328 -8.30 -21.89 0.98
C VAL A 328 -8.28 -22.16 -0.53
N PRO A 329 -7.35 -22.99 -1.04
CA PRO A 329 -7.34 -23.36 -2.45
C PRO A 329 -8.58 -24.19 -2.79
N ASP A 330 -9.02 -24.14 -4.05
CA ASP A 330 -10.14 -24.96 -4.52
C ASP A 330 -9.75 -26.44 -4.58
N VAL A 331 -8.45 -26.73 -4.73
CA VAL A 331 -7.86 -28.06 -4.66
C VAL A 331 -6.69 -28.05 -3.68
N ASP A 332 -6.89 -28.65 -2.49
CA ASP A 332 -5.80 -28.94 -1.57
C ASP A 332 -4.90 -30.03 -2.18
N SER A 333 -3.63 -29.69 -2.41
CA SER A 333 -2.68 -30.58 -3.10
C SER A 333 -1.26 -30.48 -2.56
N LYS A 334 -0.54 -31.62 -2.61
CA LYS A 334 0.91 -31.70 -2.39
C LYS A 334 1.72 -31.60 -3.68
N THR A 335 1.08 -31.78 -4.83
CA THR A 335 1.64 -31.72 -6.18
C THR A 335 0.82 -30.73 -7.03
N PRO A 336 0.73 -29.46 -6.59
CA PRO A 336 -0.25 -28.53 -7.17
C PRO A 336 -0.01 -28.21 -8.65
N LEU A 337 1.25 -28.27 -9.11
CA LEU A 337 1.56 -28.09 -10.53
C LEU A 337 0.98 -29.22 -11.38
N ASP A 338 1.18 -30.49 -10.98
CA ASP A 338 0.68 -31.64 -11.72
C ASP A 338 -0.85 -31.65 -11.79
N ASP A 339 -1.52 -31.33 -10.67
CA ASP A 339 -2.98 -31.26 -10.62
C ASP A 339 -3.53 -30.09 -11.45
N ALA A 340 -2.84 -28.95 -11.44
CA ALA A 340 -3.17 -27.80 -12.28
C ALA A 340 -3.05 -28.14 -13.77
N LEU A 341 -1.96 -28.79 -14.18
CA LEU A 341 -1.75 -29.22 -15.58
C LEU A 341 -2.81 -30.25 -16.00
N GLN A 342 -3.15 -31.19 -15.11
CA GLN A 342 -4.23 -32.13 -15.36
C GLN A 342 -5.58 -31.43 -15.55
N TRP A 343 -5.88 -30.41 -14.75
CA TRP A 343 -7.10 -29.62 -14.91
C TRP A 343 -7.11 -28.84 -16.22
N LEU A 344 -6.04 -28.11 -16.53
CA LEU A 344 -5.91 -27.32 -17.76
C LEU A 344 -6.04 -28.20 -19.02
N SER A 345 -5.46 -29.41 -19.02
CA SER A 345 -5.56 -30.35 -20.15
C SER A 345 -6.98 -30.84 -20.44
N LYS A 346 -7.87 -30.84 -19.43
CA LYS A 346 -9.28 -31.22 -19.60
C LYS A 346 -10.09 -30.05 -20.13
N THR A 347 -9.83 -28.84 -19.63
CA THR A 347 -10.54 -27.63 -20.06
C THR A 347 -10.21 -27.22 -21.49
N SER A 348 -9.02 -27.56 -22.01
CA SER A 348 -8.62 -27.24 -23.40
C SER A 348 -9.26 -28.15 -24.46
N LEU A 349 -9.97 -29.21 -24.06
CA LEU A 349 -10.63 -30.17 -24.94
C LEU A 349 -12.13 -29.89 -25.16
N ASP A 350 -12.72 -28.99 -24.36
CA ASP A 350 -14.10 -28.52 -24.45
C ASP A 350 -14.17 -27.16 -25.18
#